data_AF-A0A662VZ86-F1
#
_entry.id   AF-A0A662VZ86-F1
#
_cell.length_a   1.000
_cell.length_b   1.000
_cell.length_c   1.000
_cell.angle_alpha   90.00
_cell.angle_beta   90.00
_cell.angle_gamma   90.00
#
_symmetry.space_group_name_H-M   'P 1'
#
loop_
_entity.id
_entity.type
_entity.pdbx_description
1 polymer ?
#
loop_
_entity_poly.entity_id
_entity_poly.type
_entity_poly.pdbx_seq_one_letter_code
_entity_poly.pdbx_strand_id
1 'polypeptide(L)' 'RKYESFYGEVREEIDFLKPISVKPKRIEIKGTYHRASHMTFGVKGDEELIRFGYETGFGEKNSMGFGMVKVV' A
#
# COMPACT_ATOMS: atom_id res chain seq x y z
N ARG A 1 1.83 1.78 11.85
CA ARG A 1 2.99 2.70 11.65
C ARG A 1 2.64 3.95 10.86
N LYS A 2 2.37 3.92 9.54
CA LYS A 2 2.06 5.16 8.78
C LYS A 2 0.85 5.93 9.34
N TYR A 3 -0.22 5.20 9.66
CA TYR A 3 -1.44 5.78 10.24
C TYR A 3 -1.15 6.51 11.56
N GLU A 4 -0.47 5.83 12.50
CA GLU A 4 -0.03 6.39 13.77
C GLU A 4 0.85 7.62 13.60
N SER A 5 1.78 7.65 12.63
CA SER A 5 2.57 8.85 12.36
C SER A 5 1.76 10.03 11.83
N PHE A 6 0.63 9.77 11.16
CA PHE A 6 -0.22 10.81 10.58
C PHE A 6 -1.25 11.34 11.58
N TYR A 7 -1.86 10.45 12.38
CA TYR A 7 -2.97 10.77 13.28
C TYR A 7 -2.61 10.72 14.78
N GLY A 8 -1.45 10.18 15.16
CA GLY A 8 -1.05 9.98 16.56
C GLY A 8 -1.76 8.85 17.28
N GLU A 9 -2.52 8.01 16.56
CA GLU A 9 -3.36 6.95 17.11
C GLU A 9 -2.90 5.56 16.62
N VAL A 10 -2.92 4.58 17.52
CA VAL A 10 -2.68 3.17 17.20
C VAL A 10 -4.02 2.49 16.91
N ARG A 11 -4.09 1.76 15.79
CA ARG A 11 -5.26 0.97 15.37
C ARG A 11 -4.91 -0.50 15.25
N GLU A 12 -5.93 -1.35 15.25
CA GLU A 12 -5.79 -2.79 15.03
C GLU A 12 -5.21 -3.08 13.64
N GLU A 13 -4.43 -4.15 13.48
CA GLU A 13 -3.81 -4.47 12.20
C GLU A 13 -4.83 -4.94 11.15
N ILE A 14 -4.46 -4.80 9.88
CA ILE A 14 -5.22 -5.32 8.74
C ILE A 14 -4.55 -6.59 8.19
N ASP A 15 -5.36 -7.53 7.71
CA ASP A 15 -4.91 -8.75 7.07
C ASP A 15 -4.99 -8.64 5.55
N PHE A 16 -3.88 -8.96 4.88
CA PHE A 16 -3.86 -9.14 3.43
C PHE A 16 -4.20 -10.58 3.07
N LEU A 17 -5.22 -10.77 2.24
CA LEU A 17 -5.54 -12.07 1.66
C LEU A 17 -4.49 -12.46 0.61
N LYS A 18 -4.47 -13.74 0.25
CA LYS A 18 -3.61 -14.23 -0.82
C LYS A 18 -3.85 -13.42 -2.10
N PRO A 19 -2.79 -12.87 -2.73
CA PRO A 19 -2.97 -12.05 -3.91
C PRO A 19 -3.48 -12.88 -5.09
N ILE A 20 -4.40 -12.28 -5.85
CA ILE A 20 -5.02 -12.88 -7.03
C ILE A 20 -4.05 -12.84 -8.20
N SER A 21 -3.31 -11.73 -8.34
CA SER A 21 -2.30 -11.56 -9.38
C SER A 21 -1.12 -10.76 -8.85
N VAL A 22 0.09 -11.10 -9.30
CA VAL A 22 1.31 -10.35 -8.96
C VAL A 22 2.19 -10.27 -10.19
N LYS A 23 2.53 -9.04 -10.60
CA LYS A 23 3.48 -8.76 -11.68
C LYS A 23 4.65 -7.94 -11.13
N PRO A 24 5.88 -8.50 -11.05
CA PRO A 24 7.03 -7.73 -10.62
C PRO A 24 7.35 -6.64 -11.63
N LYS A 25 7.76 -5.47 -11.12
CA LYS A 25 8.15 -4.29 -11.89
C LYS A 25 9.45 -3.73 -11.34
N ARG A 26 10.31 -3.25 -12.24
CA ARG A 26 11.52 -2.51 -11.90
C ARG A 26 11.37 -1.10 -12.45
N ILE A 27 11.38 -0.10 -11.57
CA ILE A 27 11.15 1.31 -11.92
C ILE A 27 12.37 2.10 -11.50
N GLU A 28 12.93 2.87 -12.43
CA GLU A 28 14.04 3.77 -12.14
C GLU A 28 13.53 5.15 -11.73
N ILE A 29 14.02 5.65 -10.60
CA ILE A 29 13.74 7.00 -10.13
C ILE A 29 15.07 7.62 -9.70
N LYS A 30 15.42 8.76 -10.32
CA LYS A 30 16.65 9.52 -10.02
C LYS A 30 17.91 8.63 -9.98
N GLY A 31 18.07 7.74 -10.98
CA GLY A 31 19.23 6.86 -11.10
C GLY A 31 19.23 5.64 -10.16
N THR A 32 18.18 5.43 -9.36
CA THR A 32 18.05 4.25 -8.49
C THR A 32 16.91 3.36 -8.97
N TYR A 33 17.19 2.06 -9.11
CA TYR A 33 16.17 1.08 -9.44
C TYR A 33 15.42 0.59 -8.20
N HIS A 34 14.09 0.67 -8.25
CA HIS A 34 13.18 0.14 -7.24
C HIS A 34 12.44 -1.08 -7.80
N ARG A 35 12.41 -2.16 -7.01
CA ARG A 35 11.55 -3.32 -7.28
C ARG A 35 10.19 -3.07 -6.65
N ALA A 36 9.12 -3.25 -7.42
CA ALA A 36 7.74 -3.06 -7.00
C ALA A 36 6.86 -4.19 -7.52
N SER A 37 5.66 -4.33 -6.94
CA SER A 37 4.66 -5.31 -7.35
C SER A 37 3.43 -4.58 -7.86
N HIS A 38 3.06 -4.83 -9.12
CA HIS A 38 1.75 -4.47 -9.64
C HIS A 38 0.85 -5.69 -9.44
N MET A 39 -0.08 -5.60 -8.49
CA MET A 39 -0.82 -6.76 -7.99
C MET A 39 -2.28 -6.46 -7.70
N THR A 40 -3.08 -7.51 -7.64
CA THR A 40 -4.46 -7.51 -7.16
C THR A 40 -4.54 -8.35 -5.90
N PHE A 41 -5.10 -7.80 -4.83
CA PHE A 41 -5.18 -8.46 -3.52
C PHE A 41 -6.50 -8.10 -2.84
N GLY A 42 -6.92 -8.94 -1.90
CA GLY A 42 -7.99 -8.60 -0.95
C GLY A 42 -7.38 -8.16 0.38
N VAL A 43 -8.09 -7.31 1.10
CA VAL A 43 -7.72 -6.84 2.45
C VAL A 43 -8.95 -6.88 3.34
N LYS A 44 -8.77 -7.21 4.61
CA LYS A 44 -9.81 -7.22 5.64
C LYS A 44 -9.25 -6.66 6.95
N GLY A 45 -10.11 -6.13 7.82
CA GLY A 45 -9.73 -5.56 9.11
C GLY A 45 -10.34 -4.18 9.30
N ASP A 46 -9.66 -3.32 10.08
CA ASP A 46 -10.10 -1.96 10.41
C ASP A 46 -10.37 -1.12 9.14
N GLU A 47 -11.59 -0.60 9.04
CA GLU A 47 -12.07 0.15 7.88
C GLU A 47 -11.29 1.45 7.66
N GLU A 48 -10.96 2.17 8.74
CA GLU A 48 -10.24 3.44 8.67
C GLU A 48 -8.79 3.23 8.20
N LEU A 49 -8.14 2.13 8.60
CA LEU A 49 -6.83 1.77 8.08
C LEU A 49 -6.87 1.37 6.60
N ILE A 50 -7.89 0.63 6.18
CA ILE A 50 -8.07 0.27 4.77
C ILE A 50 -8.30 1.54 3.95
N ARG A 51 -9.17 2.43 4.43
CA ARG A 51 -9.45 3.72 3.80
C ARG A 51 -8.19 4.59 3.73
N PHE A 52 -7.42 4.67 4.80
CA PHE A 52 -6.15 5.39 4.81
C PHE A 52 -5.17 4.81 3.78
N GLY A 53 -5.08 3.48 3.67
CA GLY A 53 -4.28 2.81 2.65
C GLY A 53 -4.77 3.08 1.23
N TYR A 54 -6.09 3.23 1.03
CA TYR A 54 -6.68 3.59 -0.25
C TYR A 54 -6.35 5.05 -0.64
N GLU A 55 -6.51 5.99 0.29
CA GLU A 55 -6.30 7.43 0.04
C GLU A 55 -4.82 7.79 -0.06
N THR A 56 -3.95 7.14 0.72
CA THR A 56 -2.51 7.47 0.79
C THR A 56 -1.60 6.46 0.09
N GLY A 57 -2.15 5.34 -0.37
CA GLY A 57 -1.42 4.23 -0.96
C GLY A 57 -0.90 3.22 0.07
N PHE A 58 -0.87 1.94 -0.31
CA PHE A 58 -0.33 0.85 0.48
C PHE A 58 1.21 0.76 0.38
N GLY A 59 1.85 0.22 1.41
CA GLY A 59 3.32 0.07 1.43
C GLY A 59 4.07 1.38 1.65
N GLU A 60 5.20 1.55 0.98
CA GLU A 60 6.15 2.65 1.17
C GLU A 60 6.31 3.54 -0.07
N LYS A 61 7.01 4.67 0.08
CA LYS A 61 7.36 5.60 -1.00
C LYS A 61 6.14 6.16 -1.75
N ASN A 62 5.03 6.36 -1.05
CA ASN A 62 3.79 6.82 -1.67
C ASN A 62 3.92 8.21 -2.31
N SER A 63 4.65 9.13 -1.67
CA SER A 63 4.97 10.45 -2.23
C SER A 63 5.86 10.40 -3.49
N MET A 64 6.43 9.24 -3.82
CA MET A 64 7.17 9.01 -5.08
C MET A 64 6.31 8.29 -6.15
N GLY A 65 5.01 8.10 -5.89
CA GLY A 65 4.06 7.52 -6.86
C GLY A 65 3.85 6.00 -6.74
N PHE A 66 4.15 5.38 -5.60
CA PHE A 66 3.92 3.95 -5.37
C PHE A 66 2.70 3.67 -4.49
N GLY A 67 2.13 2.47 -4.63
CA GLY A 67 1.15 1.94 -3.67
C GLY A 67 -0.29 2.42 -3.86
N MET A 68 -0.56 3.32 -4.80
CA MET A 68 -1.94 3.69 -5.16
C MET A 68 -2.68 2.47 -5.71
N VAL A 69 -3.92 2.30 -5.26
CA VAL A 69 -4.81 1.21 -5.67
C VAL A 69 -6.14 1.76 -6.18
N LYS A 70 -6.95 0.87 -6.76
CA LYS A 70 -8.35 1.13 -7.09
C LYS A 70 -9.19 -0.06 -6.66
N VAL A 71 -10.45 0.17 -6.31
CA VAL A 71 -11.42 -0.91 -6.07
C VAL A 71 -11.75 -1.56 -7.42
N VAL A 72 -11.90 -2.89 -7.41
CA VAL A 72 -12.21 -3.72 -8.59
C VAL A 72 -13.45 -4.56 -8.35
#